data_AF-A0A9R1NGD9-F1
#
_entry.id   AF-A0A9R1NGD9-F1
#
_cell.length_a   1.000
_cell.length_b   1.000
_cell.length_c   1.000
_cell.angle_alpha   90.00
_cell.angle_beta   90.00
_cell.angle_gamma   90.00
#
_symmetry.space_group_name_H-M   'P 1'
#
loop_
_entity.id
_entity.type
_entity.pdbx_description
1 polymer ?
#
loop_
_entity_poly.entity_id
_entity_poly.type
_entity_poly.pdbx_seq_one_letter_code
_entity_poly.pdbx_strand_id
1 'polypeptide(L)'
;METAISAVAGELVSQFISFLINKYNSLSHARSEEKGVERLQHLLMRAGTIVEEADAPYITNSGMMMQLKTLSEAMYRGYRVLDNSRYHALQDSAGFDEVRINDSSRNNLYIAKRSRITNDMATCLESHGALESLEIAVANMAEFALLLGGFERMSRRP
;
A
#
# COMPACT_ATOMS: atom_id res chain seq x y z
N MET A 1 41.32 27.39 19.12
CA MET A 1 41.23 26.07 18.44
C MET A 1 40.09 25.21 19.00
N GLU A 2 39.60 25.49 20.22
CA GLU A 2 38.58 24.69 20.90
C GLU A 2 37.14 24.93 20.40
N THR A 3 36.81 26.15 19.95
CA THR A 3 35.47 26.51 19.45
C THR A 3 35.12 25.82 18.12
N ALA A 4 36.11 25.62 17.24
CA ALA A 4 35.92 24.91 15.98
C ALA A 4 35.66 23.41 16.20
N ILE A 5 36.34 22.80 17.18
CA ILE A 5 36.15 21.38 17.55
C ILE A 5 34.76 21.18 18.16
N SER A 6 34.30 22.11 18.99
CA SER A 6 32.95 22.07 19.57
C SER A 6 31.84 22.25 18.52
N ALA A 7 32.07 23.06 17.49
CA ALA A 7 31.11 23.24 16.40
C ALA A 7 30.96 21.96 15.55
N VAL A 8 32.08 21.33 15.19
CA VAL A 8 32.09 20.05 14.45
C VAL A 8 31.46 18.93 15.28
N ALA A 9 31.71 18.89 16.59
CA ALA A 9 31.06 17.93 17.48
C ALA A 9 29.54 18.13 17.54
N GLY A 10 29.05 19.38 17.59
CA GLY A 10 27.62 19.68 17.54
C GLY A 10 26.95 19.24 16.24
N GLU A 11 27.62 19.40 15.10
CA GLU A 11 27.12 18.96 13.79
C GLU A 11 27.11 17.43 13.63
N LEU A 12 28.11 16.74 14.19
CA LEU A 12 28.12 15.28 14.27
C LEU A 12 27.00 14.74 15.16
N VAL A 13 26.74 15.38 16.30
CA VAL A 13 25.63 15.02 17.20
C VAL A 13 24.29 15.26 16.52
N SER A 14 24.12 16.38 15.81
CA SER A 14 22.87 16.66 15.09
C SER A 14 22.65 15.69 13.93
N GLN A 15 23.70 15.32 13.18
CA GLN A 15 23.63 14.25 12.17
C GLN A 15 23.30 12.90 12.79
N PHE A 16 23.89 12.56 13.94
CA PHE A 16 23.63 11.31 14.63
C PHE A 16 22.19 11.23 15.14
N ILE A 17 21.68 12.30 15.74
CA ILE A 17 20.27 12.41 16.16
C ILE A 17 19.35 12.29 14.94
N SER A 18 19.65 12.99 13.85
CA SER A 18 18.87 12.93 12.61
C SER A 18 18.87 11.52 12.00
N PHE A 19 20.01 10.83 12.03
CA PHE A 19 20.13 9.45 11.59
C PHE A 19 19.28 8.50 12.43
N LEU A 20 19.31 8.66 13.76
CA LEU A 20 18.49 7.85 14.67
C LEU A 20 16.99 8.09 14.46
N ILE A 21 16.57 9.35 14.32
CA ILE A 21 15.18 9.72 14.02
C ILE A 21 14.75 9.09 12.69
N ASN A 22 15.56 9.22 11.65
CA ASN A 22 15.27 8.65 10.34
C ASN A 22 15.17 7.11 10.39
N LYS A 23 16.07 6.45 11.12
CA LYS A 23 16.05 4.99 11.30
C LYS A 23 14.81 4.53 12.05
N TYR A 24 14.42 5.25 13.10
CA TYR A 24 13.22 4.94 13.88
C TYR A 24 11.94 5.13 13.05
N ASN A 25 11.85 6.25 12.31
CA ASN A 25 10.70 6.53 11.44
C ASN A 25 10.55 5.45 10.36
N SER A 26 11.63 5.08 9.68
CA SER A 26 11.65 4.00 8.68
C SER A 26 11.15 2.67 9.26
N LEU A 27 11.61 2.28 10.46
CA LEU A 27 11.16 1.06 11.13
C LEU A 27 9.67 1.11 11.50
N SER A 28 9.20 2.26 12.00
CA SER A 28 7.80 2.45 12.35
C SER A 28 6.89 2.42 11.12
N HIS A 29 7.36 2.96 10.00
CA HIS A 29 6.66 2.99 8.73
C HIS A 29 6.53 1.57 8.17
N ALA A 30 7.63 0.82 8.10
CA ALA A 30 7.63 -0.56 7.64
C ALA A 30 6.64 -1.44 8.42
N ARG A 31 6.58 -1.30 9.75
CA ARG A 31 5.64 -2.06 10.60
C ARG A 31 4.17 -1.64 10.41
N SER A 32 3.93 -0.37 10.07
CA SER A 32 2.58 0.14 9.79
C SER A 32 2.10 -0.29 8.40
N GLU A 33 2.99 -0.27 7.42
CA GLU A 33 2.70 -0.72 6.06
C GLU A 33 2.40 -2.22 6.01
N GLU A 34 3.17 -3.05 6.71
CA GLU A 34 2.93 -4.50 6.79
C GLU A 34 1.50 -4.82 7.26
N LYS A 35 1.06 -4.20 8.35
CA LYS A 35 -0.32 -4.33 8.86
C LYS A 35 -1.36 -3.79 7.89
N GLY A 36 -1.06 -2.70 7.20
CA GLY A 36 -1.94 -2.12 6.18
C GLY A 36 -2.11 -3.03 4.97
N VAL A 37 -1.02 -3.65 4.52
CA VAL A 37 -0.97 -4.59 3.40
C VAL A 37 -1.73 -5.88 3.72
N GLU A 38 -1.53 -6.44 4.92
CA GLU A 38 -2.31 -7.60 5.39
C GLU A 38 -3.81 -7.32 5.42
N ARG A 39 -4.20 -6.15 5.95
CA ARG A 39 -5.61 -5.73 6.00
C ARG A 39 -6.19 -5.52 4.60
N LEU A 40 -5.43 -4.88 3.71
CA LEU A 40 -5.79 -4.71 2.30
C LEU A 40 -6.02 -6.06 1.61
N GLN A 41 -5.09 -7.00 1.81
CA GLN A 41 -5.18 -8.34 1.24
C GLN A 41 -6.43 -9.08 1.73
N HIS A 42 -6.74 -9.01 3.03
CA HIS A 42 -7.95 -9.61 3.59
C HIS A 42 -9.24 -9.01 2.98
N LEU A 43 -9.28 -7.69 2.81
CA LEU A 43 -10.42 -7.01 2.18
C LEU A 43 -10.56 -7.37 0.70
N LEU A 44 -9.46 -7.46 -0.04
CA LEU A 44 -9.44 -7.88 -1.44
C LEU A 44 -9.96 -9.32 -1.59
N MET A 45 -9.54 -10.23 -0.71
CA MET A 45 -10.06 -11.61 -0.69
C MET A 45 -11.58 -11.62 -0.50
N ARG A 46 -12.09 -10.85 0.47
CA ARG A 46 -13.53 -10.77 0.74
C ARG A 46 -14.29 -10.14 -0.43
N ALA A 47 -13.76 -9.07 -1.02
CA ALA A 47 -14.35 -8.44 -2.19
C ALA A 47 -14.38 -9.40 -3.39
N GLY A 48 -13.29 -10.14 -3.62
CA GLY A 48 -13.21 -11.18 -4.65
C GLY A 48 -14.27 -12.25 -4.46
N THR A 49 -14.45 -12.79 -3.25
CA THR A 49 -15.52 -13.75 -2.97
C THR A 49 -16.92 -13.20 -3.26
N ILE A 50 -17.19 -11.93 -2.91
CA ILE A 50 -18.48 -11.29 -3.20
C ILE A 50 -18.69 -11.14 -4.71
N VAL A 51 -17.64 -10.77 -5.45
CA VAL A 51 -17.69 -10.63 -6.92
C VAL A 51 -17.85 -11.99 -7.60
N GLU A 52 -17.22 -13.04 -7.10
CA GLU A 52 -17.33 -14.41 -7.62
C GLU A 52 -18.69 -15.06 -7.32
N GLU A 53 -19.25 -14.81 -6.12
CA GLU A 53 -20.58 -15.29 -5.72
C GLU A 53 -21.69 -14.49 -6.44
N ALA A 54 -21.41 -13.24 -6.79
CA ALA A 54 -22.24 -12.40 -7.62
C ALA A 54 -22.22 -12.90 -9.08
N ASP A 55 -22.94 -13.99 -9.34
CA ASP A 55 -23.08 -14.55 -10.67
C ASP A 55 -23.87 -13.53 -11.52
N ALA A 56 -23.15 -12.70 -12.27
CA ALA A 56 -23.64 -11.54 -13.03
C ALA A 56 -24.95 -11.76 -13.83
N PRO A 57 -25.25 -12.94 -14.41
CA PRO A 57 -26.52 -13.14 -15.12
C PRO A 57 -27.78 -13.11 -14.24
N TYR A 58 -27.68 -13.21 -12.91
CA TYR A 58 -28.85 -13.22 -12.00
C TYR A 58 -29.14 -11.87 -11.33
N ILE A 59 -28.25 -10.88 -11.49
CA ILE A 59 -28.41 -9.55 -10.90
C ILE A 59 -29.30 -8.70 -11.81
N THR A 60 -30.60 -8.77 -11.59
CA THR A 60 -31.61 -7.99 -12.33
C THR A 60 -31.80 -6.58 -11.78
N ASN A 61 -31.39 -6.34 -10.53
CA ASN A 61 -31.52 -5.05 -9.85
C ASN A 61 -30.36 -4.11 -10.22
N SER A 62 -30.67 -2.96 -10.83
CA SER A 62 -29.70 -1.95 -11.25
C SER A 62 -28.91 -1.33 -10.09
N GLY A 63 -29.50 -1.23 -8.90
CA GLY A 63 -28.82 -0.77 -7.68
C GLY A 63 -27.77 -1.76 -7.19
N MET A 64 -28.10 -3.06 -7.19
CA MET A 64 -27.14 -4.13 -6.86
C MET A 64 -26.00 -4.20 -7.88
N MET A 65 -26.31 -4.00 -9.17
CA MET A 65 -25.30 -3.90 -10.22
C MET A 65 -24.36 -2.72 -9.99
N MET A 66 -24.88 -1.57 -9.55
CA MET A 66 -24.07 -0.40 -9.22
C MET A 66 -23.17 -0.67 -8.01
N GLN A 67 -23.69 -1.29 -6.96
CA GLN A 67 -22.91 -1.70 -5.79
C GLN A 67 -21.76 -2.66 -6.16
N LEU A 68 -22.05 -3.66 -6.99
CA LEU A 68 -21.05 -4.59 -7.48
C LEU A 68 -19.97 -3.89 -8.33
N LYS A 69 -20.36 -2.95 -9.18
CA LYS A 69 -19.43 -2.13 -9.96
C LYS A 69 -18.52 -1.29 -9.05
N THR A 70 -19.08 -0.62 -8.05
CA THR A 70 -18.32 0.18 -7.08
C THR A 70 -17.34 -0.69 -6.28
N LEU A 71 -17.77 -1.89 -5.84
CA LEU A 71 -16.89 -2.86 -5.19
C LEU A 71 -15.75 -3.30 -6.10
N SER A 72 -16.06 -3.64 -7.36
CA SER A 72 -15.08 -4.08 -8.35
C SER A 72 -14.04 -2.99 -8.63
N GLU A 73 -14.46 -1.73 -8.78
CA GLU A 73 -13.54 -0.61 -8.97
C GLU A 73 -12.61 -0.41 -7.77
N ALA A 74 -13.15 -0.45 -6.55
CA ALA A 74 -12.36 -0.34 -5.33
C ALA A 74 -11.37 -1.52 -5.19
N MET A 75 -11.80 -2.73 -5.58
CA MET A 75 -10.97 -3.93 -5.57
C MET A 75 -9.79 -3.81 -6.55
N TYR A 76 -10.02 -3.37 -7.80
CA TYR A 76 -8.94 -3.14 -8.76
C TYR A 76 -7.97 -2.04 -8.32
N ARG A 77 -8.47 -0.96 -7.70
CA ARG A 77 -7.62 0.08 -7.10
C ARG A 77 -6.76 -0.49 -5.96
N GLY A 78 -7.34 -1.33 -5.10
CA GLY A 78 -6.60 -2.02 -4.04
C GLY A 78 -5.50 -2.96 -4.58
N TYR A 79 -5.76 -3.71 -5.66
CA TYR A 79 -4.74 -4.54 -6.30
C TYR A 79 -3.56 -3.72 -6.85
N ARG A 80 -3.83 -2.57 -7.49
CA ARG A 80 -2.76 -1.68 -7.97
C ARG A 80 -1.84 -1.23 -6.85
N VAL A 81 -2.41 -0.87 -5.70
CA VAL A 81 -1.64 -0.44 -4.51
C VAL A 81 -0.81 -1.60 -3.97
N LEU A 82 -1.41 -2.78 -3.84
CA LEU A 82 -0.75 -3.99 -3.33
C LEU A 82 0.42 -4.43 -4.23
N ASP A 83 0.26 -4.32 -5.55
CA ASP A 83 1.33 -4.66 -6.49
C ASP A 83 2.46 -3.61 -6.45
N ASN A 84 2.12 -2.32 -6.29
CA ASN A 84 3.13 -1.28 -6.15
C ASN A 84 3.96 -1.49 -4.87
N SER A 85 3.33 -1.82 -3.74
CA SER A 85 4.07 -2.10 -2.49
C SER A 85 4.97 -3.33 -2.61
N ARG A 86 4.55 -4.38 -3.33
CA ARG A 86 5.39 -5.56 -3.62
C ARG A 86 6.62 -5.19 -4.46
N TYR A 87 6.43 -4.34 -5.47
CA TYR A 87 7.52 -3.88 -6.31
C TYR A 87 8.56 -3.06 -5.52
N HIS A 88 8.10 -2.17 -4.63
CA HIS A 88 8.97 -1.41 -3.73
C HIS A 88 9.76 -2.33 -2.78
N ALA A 89 9.10 -3.31 -2.16
CA ALA A 89 9.76 -4.28 -1.28
C ALA A 89 10.86 -5.09 -2.00
N LEU A 90 10.63 -5.45 -3.27
CA LEU A 90 11.63 -6.13 -4.10
C LEU A 90 12.82 -5.23 -4.41
N GLN A 91 12.58 -3.96 -4.74
CA GLN A 91 13.64 -3.00 -5.07
C GLN A 91 14.54 -2.68 -3.86
N ASP A 92 13.97 -2.56 -2.66
CA ASP A 92 14.75 -2.38 -1.42
C ASP A 92 15.55 -3.63 -1.04
N SER A 93 15.05 -4.84 -1.35
CA SER A 93 15.76 -6.10 -1.10
C SER A 93 16.95 -6.34 -2.06
N ALA A 94 16.86 -5.84 -3.29
CA ALA A 94 17.89 -6.01 -4.32
C ALA A 94 19.03 -4.99 -4.23
N GLY A 95 18.86 -3.93 -3.43
CA GLY A 95 19.80 -2.80 -3.33
C GLY A 95 21.09 -3.04 -2.54
N PHE A 96 21.41 -4.29 -2.16
CA PHE A 96 22.61 -4.61 -1.36
C PHE A 96 23.72 -5.35 -2.12
N ASP A 97 23.55 -5.67 -3.40
CA ASP A 97 24.59 -6.29 -4.23
C ASP A 97 25.02 -5.41 -5.39
N GLU A 98 25.42 -4.16 -5.10
CA GLU A 98 26.17 -3.36 -6.07
C GLU A 98 27.61 -3.19 -5.57
N VAL A 99 28.46 -4.08 -6.10
CA VAL A 99 29.92 -3.98 -6.05
C VAL A 99 30.33 -2.55 -6.39
N ARG A 100 30.91 -1.86 -5.40
CA ARG A 100 31.47 -0.51 -5.53
C ARG A 100 32.52 -0.49 -6.64
N ILE A 101 32.13 -0.05 -7.82
CA ILE A 101 33.06 0.55 -8.77
C ILE A 101 32.95 2.05 -8.56
N ASN A 102 34.01 2.61 -7.97
CA ASN A 102 34.25 4.04 -7.90
C ASN A 102 34.09 4.63 -9.30
N ASP A 103 33.11 5.52 -9.51
CA ASP A 103 33.34 6.74 -10.28
C ASP A 103 32.23 7.78 -10.07
N SER A 104 32.69 8.99 -9.73
CA SER A 104 32.08 10.30 -9.97
C SER A 104 30.55 10.45 -10.03
N SER A 105 29.84 10.34 -8.89
CA SER A 105 28.45 10.85 -8.82
C SER A 105 27.97 11.12 -7.38
N ARG A 106 28.56 12.13 -6.73
CA ARG A 106 28.08 12.57 -5.39
C ARG A 106 26.83 13.48 -5.44
N ASN A 107 26.43 13.98 -6.62
CA ASN A 107 25.28 14.90 -6.76
C ASN A 107 23.95 14.24 -7.14
N ASN A 108 23.93 13.07 -7.78
CA ASN A 108 22.67 12.39 -8.15
C ASN A 108 21.98 11.69 -6.96
N LEU A 109 22.69 11.46 -5.86
CA LEU A 109 22.15 10.82 -4.66
C LEU A 109 21.14 11.68 -3.91
N TYR A 110 21.28 13.01 -3.93
CA TYR A 110 20.33 13.90 -3.25
C TYR A 110 19.04 14.11 -4.07
N ILE A 111 19.14 14.21 -5.39
CA ILE A 111 17.97 14.36 -6.28
C ILE A 111 17.17 13.05 -6.32
N ALA A 112 17.84 11.90 -6.44
CA ALA A 112 17.18 10.60 -6.40
C ALA A 112 16.56 10.31 -5.02
N LYS A 113 17.17 10.73 -3.91
CA LYS A 113 16.59 10.60 -2.56
C LYS A 113 15.38 11.52 -2.36
N ARG A 114 15.42 12.76 -2.84
CA ARG A 114 14.30 13.71 -2.73
C ARG A 114 13.10 13.28 -3.57
N SER A 115 13.34 12.77 -4.78
CA SER A 115 12.33 12.15 -5.65
C SER A 115 11.70 10.91 -5.00
N ARG A 116 12.52 10.05 -4.37
CA ARG A 116 12.03 8.87 -3.63
C ARG A 116 11.08 9.27 -2.50
N ILE A 117 11.47 10.19 -1.62
CA ILE A 117 10.64 10.61 -0.47
C ILE A 117 9.30 11.22 -0.92
N THR A 118 9.29 12.00 -2.01
CA THR A 118 8.03 12.59 -2.52
C THR A 118 7.11 11.56 -3.16
N ASN A 119 7.68 10.55 -3.83
CA ASN A 119 6.90 9.47 -4.41
C ASN A 119 6.35 8.53 -3.34
N ASP A 120 7.14 8.24 -2.31
CA ASP A 120 6.77 7.41 -1.15
C ASP A 120 5.58 8.01 -0.38
N MET A 121 5.61 9.33 -0.15
CA MET A 121 4.50 10.04 0.50
C MET A 121 3.22 10.05 -0.36
N ALA A 122 3.35 10.16 -1.68
CA ALA A 122 2.21 10.09 -2.60
C ALA A 122 1.62 8.69 -2.70
N THR A 123 2.46 7.65 -2.72
CA THR A 123 2.02 6.24 -2.75
C THR A 123 1.44 5.80 -1.40
N CYS A 124 1.96 6.30 -0.28
CA CYS A 124 1.37 6.09 1.04
C CYS A 124 -0.01 6.76 1.18
N LEU A 125 -0.22 7.92 0.57
CA LEU A 125 -1.53 8.59 0.56
C LEU A 125 -2.52 7.84 -0.34
N GLU A 126 -2.09 7.39 -1.53
CA GLU A 126 -2.90 6.58 -2.44
C GLU A 126 -3.26 5.22 -1.82
N SER A 127 -2.34 4.60 -1.08
CA SER A 127 -2.59 3.32 -0.40
C SER A 127 -3.61 3.43 0.71
N HIS A 128 -3.53 4.50 1.52
CA HIS A 128 -4.51 4.75 2.58
C HIS A 128 -5.91 5.04 2.01
N GLY A 129 -6.00 5.87 0.95
CA GLY A 129 -7.27 6.16 0.29
C GLY A 129 -7.90 4.95 -0.40
N ALA A 130 -7.09 4.09 -1.02
CA ALA A 130 -7.58 2.85 -1.62
C ALA A 130 -8.11 1.86 -0.56
N LEU A 131 -7.41 1.75 0.58
CA LEU A 131 -7.83 0.91 1.70
C LEU A 131 -9.14 1.40 2.30
N GLU A 132 -9.27 2.70 2.59
CA GLU A 132 -10.51 3.31 3.09
C GLU A 132 -11.67 3.13 2.09
N SER A 133 -11.42 3.37 0.80
CA SER A 133 -12.43 3.18 -0.25
C SER A 133 -12.91 1.72 -0.33
N LEU A 134 -11.98 0.76 -0.22
CA LEU A 134 -12.32 -0.66 -0.22
C LEU A 134 -13.07 -1.08 1.04
N GLU A 135 -12.73 -0.54 2.20
CA GLU A 135 -13.46 -0.77 3.45
C GLU A 135 -14.92 -0.31 3.37
N ILE A 136 -15.12 0.92 2.88
CA ILE A 136 -16.45 1.48 2.67
C ILE A 136 -17.22 0.61 1.67
N ALA A 137 -16.59 0.27 0.54
CA ALA A 137 -17.23 -0.57 -0.48
C ALA A 137 -17.63 -1.94 0.08
N VAL A 138 -16.75 -2.62 0.82
CA VAL A 138 -17.03 -3.93 1.43
C VAL A 138 -18.11 -3.83 2.51
N ALA A 139 -18.12 -2.76 3.31
CA ALA A 139 -19.15 -2.52 4.33
C ALA A 139 -20.54 -2.36 3.69
N ASN A 140 -20.62 -1.67 2.56
CA ASN A 140 -21.86 -1.45 1.82
C ASN A 140 -22.41 -2.72 1.14
N MET A 141 -21.64 -3.80 1.09
CA MET A 141 -22.06 -5.07 0.45
C MET A 141 -22.72 -6.06 1.41
N ALA A 142 -22.96 -5.68 2.68
CA ALA A 142 -23.60 -6.55 3.66
C ALA A 142 -25.03 -6.97 3.23
N GLU A 143 -25.85 -6.01 2.82
CA GLU A 143 -27.22 -6.28 2.35
C GLU A 143 -27.22 -7.02 1.01
N PHE A 144 -26.30 -6.67 0.11
CA PHE A 144 -26.08 -7.38 -1.15
C PHE A 144 -25.77 -8.86 -0.92
N ALA A 145 -24.87 -9.18 0.01
CA ALA A 145 -24.51 -10.56 0.34
C ALA A 145 -25.67 -11.34 0.98
N LEU A 146 -26.50 -10.68 1.79
CA LEU A 146 -27.72 -11.28 2.34
C LEU A 146 -28.74 -11.62 1.24
N LEU A 147 -28.90 -10.73 0.26
CA LEU A 147 -29.79 -10.95 -0.89
C LEU A 147 -29.30 -12.09 -1.79
N LEU A 148 -27.98 -12.18 -2.03
CA LEU A 148 -27.40 -13.32 -2.75
C LEU A 148 -27.62 -14.65 -2.01
N GLY A 149 -27.50 -14.65 -0.67
CA GLY A 149 -27.76 -15.84 0.15
C GLY A 149 -29.24 -16.27 0.19
N GLY A 150 -30.17 -15.37 -0.12
CA GLY A 150 -31.60 -15.64 -0.24
C GLY A 150 -32.02 -16.19 -1.61
N PHE A 151 -31.17 -16.08 -2.64
CA PHE A 151 -31.38 -16.77 -3.90
C PHE A 151 -31.07 -18.26 -3.71
N GLU A 152 -32.06 -19.11 -3.99
CA GLU A 152 -31.93 -20.56 -3.91
C GLU A 152 -30.70 -20.97 -4.75
N ARG A 153 -29.62 -21.37 -4.06
CA ARG A 153 -28.37 -21.82 -4.67
C ARG A 153 -28.66 -23.07 -5.50
N MET A 154 -29.11 -22.90 -6.73
CA MET A 154 -29.18 -24.00 -7.69
C MET A 154 -27.74 -24.49 -7.84
N SER A 155 -27.49 -25.68 -7.29
CA SER A 155 -26.18 -26.29 -7.19
C SER A 155 -25.41 -26.09 -8.49
N ARG A 156 -24.23 -25.45 -8.42
CA ARG A 156 -23.23 -25.58 -9.47
C ARG A 156 -23.05 -27.07 -9.71
N ARG A 157 -23.58 -27.57 -10.83
CA ARG A 157 -23.35 -28.95 -11.23
C ARG A 157 -21.84 -29.13 -11.46
N PRO A 158 -21.29 -30.28 -11.05
CA PRO A 158 -19.86 -30.58 -11.15
C PRO A 158 -19.36 -30.56 -12.60
#